data_AF-A0A1C4Z9Q3-F1
#
_entry.id   AF-A0A1C4Z9Q3-F1
#
_cell.length_a   1.000
_cell.length_b   1.000
_cell.length_c   1.000
_cell.angle_alpha   90.00
_cell.angle_beta   90.00
_cell.angle_gamma   90.00
#
_symmetry.space_group_name_H-M   'P 1'
#
loop_
_entity.id
_entity.type
_entity.pdbx_description
1 polymer ?
#
loop_
_entity_poly.entity_id
_entity_poly.type
_entity_poly.pdbx_seq_one_letter_code
_entity_poly.pdbx_strand_id
1 'polypeptide(L)' 'MPRQRPVAENLPPLPAREKRDQQVKIRLTPSEMERLAVMRPDLTPSGIVALLVDDVLAGRYRPAWAAAAPDEAGGQREV' A
#
# COMPACT_ATOMS: atom_id res chain seq x y z
N MET A 1 48.99 11.91 -16.93
CA MET A 1 47.85 10.98 -16.88
C MET A 1 46.85 11.48 -15.84
N PRO A 2 45.70 12.04 -16.22
CA PRO A 2 44.70 12.51 -15.27
C PRO A 2 44.00 11.32 -14.60
N ARG A 3 43.95 11.31 -13.26
CA ARG A 3 43.31 10.27 -12.45
C ARG A 3 41.79 10.32 -12.68
N GLN A 4 41.22 9.25 -13.25
CA GLN A 4 39.78 9.09 -13.34
C GLN A 4 39.21 9.00 -11.91
N ARG A 5 38.29 9.91 -11.56
CA ARG A 5 37.56 9.85 -10.29
C ARG A 5 36.63 8.63 -10.32
N PRO A 6 36.49 7.86 -9.23
CA PRO A 6 35.61 6.71 -9.21
C PRO A 6 34.15 7.16 -9.41
N VAL A 7 33.46 6.51 -10.35
CA VAL A 7 32.05 6.74 -10.76
C VAL A 7 31.06 6.72 -9.58
N ALA A 8 31.47 6.18 -8.43
CA ALA A 8 30.68 6.08 -7.21
C ALA A 8 30.16 7.42 -6.66
N GLU A 9 30.84 8.55 -6.91
CA GLU A 9 30.39 9.87 -6.42
C GLU A 9 29.17 10.44 -7.16
N ASN A 10 28.80 9.89 -8.32
CA ASN A 10 27.67 10.37 -9.13
C ASN A 10 26.44 9.45 -9.10
N LEU A 11 26.44 8.42 -8.25
CA LEU A 11 25.26 7.57 -8.12
C LEU A 11 24.24 8.27 -7.21
N PRO A 12 22.97 8.41 -7.65
CA PRO A 12 21.93 8.94 -6.78
C PRO A 12 21.84 8.07 -5.52
N PRO A 13 21.65 8.67 -4.33
CA PRO A 13 21.55 7.92 -3.09
C PRO A 13 20.40 6.92 -3.21
N LEU A 14 20.68 5.66 -2.86
CA LEU A 14 19.64 4.64 -2.78
C LEU A 14 18.57 5.13 -1.79
N PRO A 15 17.28 4.90 -2.08
CA PRO A 15 16.21 5.32 -1.19
C PRO A 15 16.44 4.74 0.20
N ALA A 16 16.50 5.61 1.22
CA ALA A 16 16.79 5.23 2.62
C ALA A 16 15.79 4.21 3.21
N ARG A 17 14.62 4.08 2.56
CA ARG A 17 13.62 3.05 2.82
C ARG A 17 13.20 2.48 1.46
N GLU A 18 13.76 1.34 1.11
CA GLU A 18 13.05 0.43 0.23
C GLU A 18 11.72 0.12 0.93
N LYS A 19 10.59 0.55 0.35
CA LYS A 19 9.27 0.17 0.84
C LYS A 19 9.18 -1.35 0.66
N ARG A 20 9.60 -2.11 1.67
CA ARG A 20 9.45 -3.56 1.68
C ARG A 20 7.99 -3.86 1.45
N ASP A 21 7.71 -4.77 0.51
CA ASP A 21 6.37 -5.30 0.31
C ASP A 21 5.87 -5.85 1.65
N GLN A 22 4.97 -5.11 2.29
CA GLN A 22 4.43 -5.51 3.57
C GLN A 22 3.40 -6.61 3.31
N GLN A 23 3.77 -7.85 3.65
CA GLN A 23 2.83 -8.97 3.55
C GLN A 23 1.84 -8.92 4.72
N VAL A 24 0.56 -8.87 4.39
CA VAL A 24 -0.53 -8.90 5.37
C VAL A 24 -1.33 -10.18 5.16
N LYS A 25 -1.60 -10.91 6.25
CA LYS A 25 -2.45 -12.10 6.21
C LYS A 25 -3.90 -11.70 6.45
N ILE A 26 -4.74 -11.85 5.43
CA ILE A 26 -6.18 -11.63 5.51
C ILE A 26 -6.86 -13.01 5.61
N ARG A 27 -7.76 -13.18 6.58
CA ARG A 27 -8.54 -14.41 6.72
C ARG A 27 -9.88 -14.21 6.00
N LEU A 28 -10.16 -15.10 5.06
CA LEU A 28 -11.43 -15.17 4.34
C LEU A 28 -12.05 -16.54 4.57
N THR A 29 -13.36 -16.58 4.69
CA THR A 29 -14.13 -17.83 4.68
C THR A 29 -14.11 -18.46 3.27
N PRO A 30 -14.38 -19.78 3.15
CA PRO A 30 -14.48 -20.44 1.85
C PRO A 30 -15.49 -19.75 0.92
N SER A 31 -16.65 -19.34 1.45
CA SER A 31 -17.69 -18.68 0.64
C SER A 31 -17.28 -17.27 0.18
N GLU A 32 -16.48 -16.54 0.96
CA GLU A 32 -15.91 -15.26 0.52
C GLU A 32 -14.87 -15.47 -0.59
N MET A 33 -14.03 -16.50 -0.47
CA MET A 33 -13.08 -16.88 -1.51
C MET A 33 -13.76 -17.26 -2.82
N GLU A 34 -14.84 -18.05 -2.75
CA GLU A 34 -15.65 -18.42 -3.91
C GLU A 34 -16.30 -17.20 -4.57
N ARG A 35 -16.88 -16.29 -3.77
CA ARG A 35 -17.46 -15.04 -4.28
C ARG A 35 -16.44 -14.19 -5.03
N LEU A 36 -15.22 -14.06 -4.51
CA LEU A 36 -14.15 -13.33 -5.19
C LEU A 36 -13.80 -13.99 -6.54
N ALA A 37 -13.64 -15.31 -6.56
CA ALA A 37 -13.31 -16.05 -7.78
C ALA A 37 -14.40 -15.92 -8.86
N VAL A 38 -15.68 -15.86 -8.49
CA VAL A 38 -16.79 -15.66 -9.44
C VAL A 38 -16.87 -14.21 -9.93
N MET A 39 -16.55 -13.23 -9.08
CA MET A 39 -16.69 -11.81 -9.42
C MET A 39 -15.75 -11.35 -10.55
N ARG A 40 -14.50 -11.84 -10.55
CA ARG A 40 -13.51 -11.59 -11.61
C ARG A 40 -12.72 -12.87 -11.88
N PRO A 41 -13.23 -13.76 -12.75
CA PRO A 41 -12.61 -15.07 -12.99
C PRO A 41 -11.25 -14.98 -13.69
N ASP A 42 -10.92 -13.82 -14.26
CA ASP A 42 -9.62 -13.50 -14.84
C ASP A 42 -8.54 -13.17 -13.79
N LEU A 43 -8.91 -12.99 -12.52
CA LEU A 43 -8.00 -12.60 -11.44
C LEU A 43 -7.99 -13.64 -10.31
N THR A 44 -6.84 -13.75 -9.64
CA THR A 44 -6.78 -14.49 -8.38
C THR A 44 -7.50 -13.71 -7.28
N PRO A 45 -8.04 -14.38 -6.24
CA PRO A 45 -8.66 -13.69 -5.10
C PRO A 45 -7.73 -12.65 -4.45
N SER A 46 -6.42 -12.95 -4.35
CA SER A 46 -5.42 -12.00 -3.87
C SER A 46 -5.26 -10.78 -4.78
N GLY A 47 -5.33 -10.97 -6.11
CA GLY A 47 -5.30 -9.86 -7.07
C GLY A 47 -6.52 -8.94 -6.95
N ILE A 48 -7.70 -9.52 -6.72
CA ILE A 48 -8.93 -8.74 -6.49
C ILE A 48 -8.81 -7.92 -5.20
N VAL A 49 -8.31 -8.52 -4.12
CA VAL A 49 -8.07 -7.80 -2.85
C VAL A 49 -7.05 -6.68 -3.02
N ALA A 50 -6.00 -6.88 -3.81
CA ALA A 50 -5.01 -5.84 -4.09
C ALA A 50 -5.64 -4.62 -4.78
N LEU A 51 -6.54 -4.83 -5.75
CA LEU A 51 -7.26 -3.74 -6.42
C LEU A 51 -8.19 -2.99 -5.45
N LEU A 52 -8.89 -3.70 -4.56
CA LEU A 52 -9.74 -3.07 -3.54
C LEU A 52 -8.92 -2.22 -2.58
N VAL A 53 -7.74 -2.69 -2.17
CA VAL A 53 -6.81 -1.93 -1.34
C VAL A 53 -6.33 -0.68 -2.09
N ASP A 54 -5.97 -0.81 -3.37
CA ASP A 54 -5.57 0.34 -4.20
C ASP A 54 -6.69 1.37 -4.33
N ASP A 55 -7.94 0.94 -4.53
CA ASP A 55 -9.10 1.85 -4.59
C ASP A 55 -9.32 2.62 -3.28
N VAL A 56 -9.10 1.98 -2.13
CA VAL A 56 -9.17 2.63 -0.82
C VAL A 56 -8.03 3.63 -0.64
N LEU A 57 -6.80 3.22 -0.95
CA LEU A 57 -5.61 4.07 -0.78
C LEU A 57 -5.60 5.25 -1.76
N ALA A 58 -6.16 5.08 -2.96
CA ALA A 58 -6.34 6.14 -3.94
C ALA A 58 -7.55 7.04 -3.66
N GLY A 59 -8.36 6.73 -2.63
CA GLY A 59 -9.56 7.48 -2.27
C GLY A 59 -10.74 7.33 -3.24
N ARG A 60 -10.67 6.39 -4.18
CA ARG A 60 -11.78 6.09 -5.11
C ARG A 60 -12.93 5.37 -4.42
N TYR A 61 -12.62 4.59 -3.39
CA TYR A 61 -13.61 3.94 -2.54
C TYR A 61 -13.38 4.30 -1.08
N ARG A 62 -14.41 4.83 -0.41
CA ARG A 62 -14.36 5.16 1.01
C ARG A 62 -15.24 4.17 1.80
N PRO A 63 -14.67 3.16 2.45
CA PRO A 63 -15.45 2.21 3.22
C PRO A 63 -16.07 2.90 4.45
N ALA A 64 -17.20 2.39 4.93
CA ALA A 64 -17.96 3.00 6.01
C ALA A 64 -17.14 3.20 7.30
N TRP A 65 -16.22 2.27 7.61
CA TRP A 65 -15.31 2.39 8.76
C TRP A 65 -14.28 3.52 8.60
N ALA A 66 -13.93 3.92 7.37
CA ALA A 66 -13.06 5.06 7.08
C ALA A 66 -13.84 6.37 6.91
N ALA A 67 -15.17 6.32 6.88
CA ALA A 67 -16.02 7.51 6.87
C ALA A 67 -16.11 8.16 8.26
N ALA A 68 -15.98 7.37 9.32
CA ALA A 68 -16.04 7.79 10.72
C ALA A 68 -14.64 7.81 11.37
N ALA A 69 -13.70 8.58 10.82
CA ALA A 69 -12.55 8.99 11.62
C ALA A 69 -12.94 10.32 12.28
N PRO A 70 -12.92 10.45 13.62
CA PRO A 70 -12.92 11.76 14.24
C PRO A 70 -11.68 12.49 13.74
N ASP A 71 -11.88 13.76 13.40
CA ASP A 71 -10.82 14.71 13.11
C ASP A 71 -9.80 14.62 14.26
N GLU A 72 -8.61 14.08 13.99
CA GLU A 72 -7.46 14.26 14.89
C GLU A 72 -7.02 15.72 14.76
N ALA A 73 -7.88 16.61 15.23
CA ALA A 73 -7.62 18.02 15.40
C ALA A 73 -6.59 18.16 16.52
N GLY A 74 -5.32 18.18 16.10
CA GLY A 74 -4.25 19.01 16.67
C GLY A 74 -4.30 19.20 18.18
N GLY A 75 -3.88 18.19 18.93
CA GLY A 75 -3.38 18.38 20.29
C GLY A 75 -2.04 19.14 20.29
N GLN A 76 -2.07 20.45 20.00
CA GLN A 76 -1.04 21.37 20.48
C GLN A 76 -1.45 21.81 21.88
N ARG A 77 -0.97 21.05 22.86
CA ARG A 77 -0.92 21.48 24.26
C ARG A 77 0.26 22.45 24.36
N GLU A 78 0.00 23.75 24.28
CA GLU A 78 0.95 24.76 24.72
C GLU A 78 1.21 24.61 26.23
N VAL A 79 2.49 24.75 26.58
CA VAL A 79 3.10 24.72 27.92
C VAL A 79 3.01 26.09 28.58
#